data_AF-A0A0H5PWU9-F1
#
_entry.id   AF-A0A0H5PWU9-F1
#
_cell.length_a   1.000
_cell.length_b   1.000
_cell.length_c   1.000
_cell.angle_alpha   90.00
_cell.angle_beta   90.00
_cell.angle_gamma   90.00
#
_symmetry.space_group_name_H-M   'P 1'
#
loop_
_entity.id
_entity.type
_entity.pdbx_description
1 polymer ?
#
loop_
_entity_poly.entity_id
_entity_poly.type
_entity_poly.pdbx_seq_one_letter_code
_entity_poly.pdbx_strand_id
1 'polypeptide(L)'
;MIRRAILLATCIISSSCMASGGDWNAYIILVTNADHDTIQALPAKIKSIGDSLDDERAEELTTAISMALIKDPVPVLNVTNMFETSTDRLQQRFGTLLICSIPLITHANKVIASADEYFSKAEPALEKAGAPAAECLNNMRDTIDEIRQETSQASMN
;
A
#
# COMPACT_ATOMS: atom_id res chain seq x y z
N MET A 1 37.46 50.48 -25.09
CA MET A 1 37.60 49.06 -25.51
C MET A 1 38.15 48.26 -24.34
N ILE A 2 37.82 46.95 -24.28
CA ILE A 2 38.10 45.93 -23.23
C ILE A 2 36.92 45.81 -22.23
N ARG A 3 35.87 45.04 -22.54
CA ARG A 3 35.65 43.56 -22.54
C ARG A 3 35.29 42.97 -21.16
N ARG A 4 34.19 42.21 -21.18
CA ARG A 4 33.44 41.54 -20.10
C ARG A 4 34.12 40.24 -19.63
N ALA A 5 33.89 39.84 -18.38
CA ALA A 5 33.67 38.46 -17.86
C ALA A 5 33.50 38.55 -16.32
N ILE A 6 32.31 38.46 -15.72
CA ILE A 6 31.57 37.25 -15.27
C ILE A 6 32.46 36.14 -14.71
N LEU A 7 32.35 35.85 -13.41
CA LEU A 7 31.83 34.59 -12.86
C LEU A 7 31.78 34.66 -11.32
N LEU A 8 30.57 34.75 -10.78
CA LEU A 8 30.25 34.55 -9.37
C LEU A 8 30.39 33.05 -9.05
N ALA A 9 31.43 32.68 -8.30
CA ALA A 9 31.56 31.34 -7.75
C ALA A 9 30.81 31.27 -6.41
N THR A 10 29.49 31.08 -6.49
CA THR A 10 28.70 30.65 -5.32
C THR A 10 28.84 29.14 -5.18
N CYS A 11 29.81 28.70 -4.38
CA CYS A 11 29.86 27.34 -3.87
C CYS A 11 28.75 27.15 -2.84
N ILE A 12 27.53 26.88 -3.30
CA ILE A 12 26.51 26.23 -2.47
C ILE A 12 26.84 24.75 -2.52
N ILE A 13 27.72 24.29 -1.62
CA ILE A 13 27.93 22.86 -1.43
C ILE A 13 26.66 22.36 -0.74
N SER A 14 25.90 21.60 -1.54
CA SER A 14 24.65 20.94 -1.25
C SER A 14 24.58 20.42 0.18
N SER A 15 23.66 21.00 0.95
CA SER A 15 23.31 20.48 2.26
C SER A 15 22.63 19.11 2.13
N SER A 16 23.25 18.13 2.78
CA SER A 16 22.61 17.07 3.55
C SER A 16 21.82 16.00 2.80
N CYS A 17 22.53 14.90 2.55
CA CYS A 17 22.18 13.53 2.94
C CYS A 17 20.75 13.29 3.49
N MET A 18 19.97 12.53 2.72
CA MET A 18 19.01 11.50 3.15
C MET A 18 18.22 11.81 4.43
N ALA A 19 17.17 12.64 4.32
CA ALA A 19 16.04 12.63 5.26
C ALA A 19 14.95 11.61 4.87
N SER A 20 15.29 10.58 4.09
CA SER A 20 14.31 9.73 3.39
C SER A 20 13.56 8.73 4.27
N GLY A 21 14.01 8.49 5.51
CA GLY A 21 13.33 7.59 6.45
C GLY A 21 12.17 8.24 7.21
N GLY A 22 12.32 9.50 7.63
CA GLY A 22 11.28 10.23 8.36
C GLY A 22 10.08 10.60 7.49
N ASP A 23 10.34 10.99 6.23
CA ASP A 23 9.30 11.30 5.24
C ASP A 23 8.49 10.06 4.85
N TRP A 24 9.16 8.91 4.70
CA TRP A 24 8.51 7.65 4.37
C TRP A 24 7.57 7.16 5.48
N ASN A 25 8.03 7.13 6.74
CA ASN A 25 7.20 6.71 7.85
C ASN A 25 5.98 7.62 8.04
N ALA A 26 6.15 8.94 7.90
CA ALA A 26 5.03 9.88 7.94
C ALA A 26 4.02 9.60 6.81
N TYR A 27 4.50 9.34 5.61
CA TYR A 27 3.66 8.96 4.47
C TYR A 27 2.89 7.66 4.71
N ILE A 28 3.53 6.60 5.21
CA ILE A 28 2.87 5.33 5.54
C ILE A 28 1.78 5.51 6.61
N ILE A 29 2.01 6.37 7.61
CA ILE A 29 0.99 6.70 8.62
C ILE A 29 -0.22 7.39 7.96
N LEU A 30 -0.01 8.31 7.02
CA LEU A 30 -1.10 8.97 6.31
C LEU A 30 -1.90 7.97 5.46
N VAL A 31 -1.23 7.09 4.72
CA VAL A 31 -1.88 6.02 3.95
C VAL A 31 -2.69 5.11 4.87
N THR A 32 -2.07 4.62 5.95
CA THR A 32 -2.72 3.71 6.93
C THR A 32 -3.98 4.31 7.54
N ASN A 33 -4.01 5.63 7.75
CA ASN A 33 -5.17 6.34 8.30
C ASN A 33 -6.21 6.71 7.23
N ALA A 34 -6.03 6.29 5.98
CA ALA A 34 -6.85 6.67 4.83
C ALA A 34 -7.01 8.19 4.69
N ASP A 35 -5.91 8.94 4.87
CA ASP A 35 -5.92 10.38 4.60
C ASP A 35 -6.35 10.63 3.16
N HIS A 36 -7.41 11.43 2.98
CA HIS A 36 -8.09 11.55 1.69
C HIS A 36 -7.15 12.01 0.57
N ASP A 37 -6.41 13.09 0.81
CA ASP A 37 -5.50 13.67 -0.18
C ASP A 37 -4.36 12.71 -0.50
N THR A 38 -3.85 12.01 0.52
CA THR A 38 -2.81 11.00 0.36
C THR A 38 -3.28 9.82 -0.48
N ILE A 39 -4.50 9.28 -0.23
CA ILE A 39 -5.07 8.18 -0.99
C ILE A 39 -5.25 8.57 -2.46
N GLN A 40 -5.82 9.76 -2.73
CA GLN A 40 -5.99 10.23 -4.11
C GLN A 40 -4.66 10.49 -4.83
N ALA A 41 -3.61 10.85 -4.09
CA ALA A 41 -2.28 11.09 -4.65
C ALA A 41 -1.43 9.81 -4.86
N LEU A 42 -1.84 8.64 -4.34
CA LEU A 42 -1.10 7.39 -4.45
C LEU A 42 -0.59 7.09 -5.88
N PRO A 43 -1.39 7.24 -6.96
CA PRO A 43 -0.91 6.92 -8.30
C PRO A 43 0.30 7.76 -8.72
N ALA A 44 0.28 9.07 -8.43
CA ALA A 44 1.38 9.97 -8.74
C ALA A 44 2.58 9.72 -7.81
N LYS A 45 2.30 9.46 -6.53
CA LYS A 45 3.35 9.20 -5.54
C LYS A 45 4.13 7.93 -5.87
N ILE A 46 3.47 6.81 -6.16
CA ILE A 46 4.11 5.54 -6.56
C ILE A 46 5.06 5.76 -7.74
N LYS A 47 4.62 6.49 -8.77
CA LYS A 47 5.48 6.85 -9.91
C LYS A 47 6.70 7.66 -9.49
N SER A 48 6.52 8.62 -8.59
CA SER A 48 7.61 9.50 -8.14
C SER A 48 8.65 8.79 -7.25
N ILE A 49 8.25 7.75 -6.51
CA ILE A 49 9.12 7.03 -5.57
C ILE A 49 9.63 5.70 -6.13
N GLY A 50 9.35 5.37 -7.39
CA GLY A 50 9.56 4.03 -7.94
C GLY A 50 10.96 3.48 -7.78
N ASP A 51 11.99 4.31 -7.96
CA ASP A 51 13.40 3.91 -7.79
C ASP A 51 13.76 3.56 -6.33
N SER A 52 12.94 4.02 -5.38
CA SER A 52 13.10 3.79 -3.95
C SER A 52 12.06 2.82 -3.37
N LEU A 53 11.27 2.17 -4.23
CA LEU A 53 10.23 1.20 -3.84
C LEU A 53 10.77 -0.22 -3.99
N ASP A 54 11.71 -0.57 -3.11
CA ASP A 54 12.18 -1.94 -2.94
C ASP A 54 11.09 -2.84 -2.34
N ASP A 55 11.41 -4.13 -2.14
CA ASP A 55 10.42 -5.10 -1.68
C ASP A 55 9.92 -4.81 -0.27
N GLU A 56 10.79 -4.31 0.62
CA GLU A 56 10.41 -3.92 1.99
C GLU A 56 9.41 -2.75 1.96
N ARG A 57 9.70 -1.68 1.21
CA ARG A 57 8.79 -0.54 1.09
C ARG A 57 7.51 -0.88 0.32
N ALA A 58 7.58 -1.79 -0.63
CA ALA A 58 6.39 -2.29 -1.31
C ALA A 58 5.48 -3.08 -0.35
N GLU A 59 6.05 -3.91 0.53
CA GLU A 59 5.31 -4.64 1.57
C GLU A 59 4.67 -3.67 2.58
N GLU A 60 5.43 -2.68 3.06
CA GLU A 60 4.92 -1.64 3.97
C GLU A 60 3.78 -0.85 3.35
N LEU A 61 3.91 -0.43 2.08
CA LEU A 61 2.86 0.30 1.37
C LEU A 61 1.63 -0.57 1.13
N THR A 62 1.80 -1.83 0.75
CA THR A 62 0.70 -2.79 0.56
C THR A 62 -0.07 -2.98 1.86
N THR A 63 0.66 -3.15 2.97
CA THR A 63 0.08 -3.27 4.31
C THR A 63 -0.68 -2.00 4.69
N ALA A 64 -0.09 -0.83 4.46
CA ALA A 64 -0.72 0.46 4.75
C ALA A 64 -2.03 0.65 3.96
N ILE A 65 -2.03 0.34 2.65
CA ILE A 65 -3.23 0.42 1.80
C ILE A 65 -4.31 -0.56 2.30
N SER A 66 -3.91 -1.76 2.70
CA SER A 66 -4.82 -2.78 3.25
C SER A 66 -5.45 -2.34 4.58
N MET A 67 -4.71 -1.59 5.41
CA MET A 67 -5.27 -0.98 6.62
C MET A 67 -6.16 0.22 6.31
N ALA A 68 -5.81 1.01 5.29
CA ALA A 68 -6.64 2.10 4.79
C ALA A 68 -8.01 1.60 4.33
N LEU A 69 -8.05 0.41 3.70
CA LEU A 69 -9.27 -0.24 3.24
C LEU A 69 -10.28 -0.45 4.39
N ILE A 70 -9.82 -0.73 5.62
CA ILE A 70 -10.70 -0.86 6.80
C ILE A 70 -11.30 0.50 7.19
N LYS A 71 -10.60 1.60 6.94
CA LYS A 71 -10.98 2.95 7.36
C LYS A 71 -11.91 3.63 6.36
N ASP A 72 -11.58 3.57 5.08
CA ASP A 72 -12.34 4.21 4.01
C ASP A 72 -12.32 3.37 2.72
N PRO A 73 -13.20 2.34 2.64
CA PRO A 73 -13.09 1.34 1.58
C PRO A 73 -13.26 1.90 0.18
N VAL A 74 -14.23 2.80 -0.03
CA VAL A 74 -14.62 3.24 -1.38
C VAL A 74 -13.50 4.04 -2.08
N PRO A 75 -12.89 5.06 -1.44
CA PRO A 75 -11.78 5.80 -2.06
C PRO A 75 -10.55 4.93 -2.28
N VAL A 76 -10.25 4.00 -1.37
CA VAL A 76 -9.14 3.05 -1.52
C VAL A 76 -9.37 2.16 -2.74
N LEU A 77 -10.55 1.53 -2.84
CA LEU A 77 -10.90 0.65 -3.97
C LEU A 77 -10.91 1.38 -5.30
N ASN A 78 -11.36 2.63 -5.35
CA ASN A 78 -11.29 3.44 -6.57
C ASN A 78 -9.85 3.56 -7.08
N VAL A 79 -8.90 3.80 -6.18
CA VAL A 79 -7.49 3.94 -6.52
C VAL A 79 -6.85 2.61 -6.91
N THR A 80 -7.10 1.54 -6.16
CA THR A 80 -6.53 0.22 -6.45
C THR A 80 -7.11 -0.40 -7.72
N ASN A 81 -8.34 -0.06 -8.10
CA ASN A 81 -8.93 -0.47 -9.39
C ASN A 81 -8.21 0.18 -10.57
N MET A 82 -7.75 1.42 -10.41
CA MET A 82 -6.89 2.07 -11.40
C MET A 82 -5.53 1.39 -11.51
N PHE A 83 -5.01 0.85 -10.40
CA PHE A 83 -3.74 0.11 -10.38
C PHE A 83 -3.86 -1.24 -11.10
N GLU A 84 -4.92 -1.98 -10.84
CA GLU A 84 -5.23 -3.27 -11.48
C GLU A 84 -5.24 -3.14 -13.02
N THR A 85 -5.80 -2.03 -13.52
CA THR A 85 -5.96 -1.75 -14.95
C THR A 85 -4.85 -0.89 -15.54
N SER A 86 -3.84 -0.50 -14.75
CA SER A 86 -2.75 0.37 -15.19
C SER A 86 -1.83 -0.33 -16.18
N THR A 87 -1.26 0.41 -17.13
CA THR A 87 -0.16 -0.08 -17.99
C THR A 87 1.20 0.00 -17.30
N ASP A 88 1.26 0.65 -16.14
CA ASP A 88 2.46 0.80 -15.33
C ASP A 88 2.60 -0.41 -14.39
N ARG A 89 3.61 -1.25 -14.64
CA ARG A 89 3.88 -2.45 -13.84
C ARG A 89 4.14 -2.15 -12.36
N LEU A 90 4.68 -0.97 -12.05
CA LEU A 90 4.91 -0.59 -10.66
C LEU A 90 3.58 -0.36 -9.94
N GLN A 91 2.62 0.28 -10.60
CA GLN A 91 1.28 0.48 -10.05
C GLN A 91 0.51 -0.84 -9.94
N GLN A 92 0.60 -1.72 -10.93
CA GLN A 92 -0.06 -3.04 -10.92
C GLN A 92 0.28 -3.88 -9.67
N ARG A 93 1.46 -3.69 -9.06
CA ARG A 93 1.84 -4.34 -7.79
C ARG A 93 0.91 -4.01 -6.63
N PHE A 94 0.08 -2.97 -6.74
CA PHE A 94 -0.85 -2.51 -5.70
C PHE A 94 -2.32 -2.64 -6.15
N GLY A 95 -2.58 -3.47 -7.16
CA GLY A 95 -3.92 -3.70 -7.71
C GLY A 95 -4.94 -4.20 -6.68
N THR A 96 -6.21 -3.98 -6.96
CA THR A 96 -7.33 -4.38 -6.08
C THR A 96 -7.28 -5.85 -5.73
N LEU A 97 -6.89 -6.74 -6.65
CA LEU A 97 -6.83 -8.17 -6.33
C LEU A 97 -5.86 -8.47 -5.17
N LEU A 98 -4.70 -7.81 -5.18
CA LEU A 98 -3.73 -7.96 -4.10
C LEU A 98 -4.23 -7.32 -2.79
N ILE A 99 -4.78 -6.11 -2.86
CA ILE A 99 -5.26 -5.39 -1.66
C ILE A 99 -6.48 -6.06 -1.02
N CYS A 100 -7.31 -6.71 -1.84
CA CYS A 100 -8.46 -7.49 -1.39
C CYS A 100 -8.12 -8.94 -1.06
N SER A 101 -6.85 -9.35 -1.22
CA SER A 101 -6.36 -10.54 -0.55
C SER A 101 -6.01 -10.19 0.90
N ILE A 102 -5.97 -11.19 1.77
CA ILE A 102 -5.53 -10.95 3.14
C ILE A 102 -4.02 -10.67 3.12
N PRO A 103 -3.58 -9.52 3.66
CA PRO A 103 -2.16 -9.18 3.66
C PRO A 103 -1.35 -10.32 4.25
N LEU A 104 -0.42 -10.84 3.46
CA LEU A 104 0.52 -11.87 3.91
C LEU A 104 1.49 -11.23 4.89
N ILE A 105 1.15 -11.25 6.18
CA ILE A 105 2.05 -10.84 7.24
C ILE A 105 3.17 -11.88 7.29
N THR A 106 4.39 -11.47 6.90
CA THR A 106 5.57 -12.29 6.58
C THR A 106 6.17 -13.11 7.74
N HIS A 107 5.41 -13.32 8.82
CA HIS A 107 5.77 -14.20 9.93
C HIS A 107 4.92 -15.47 9.91
N ALA A 108 5.45 -16.55 9.30
CA ALA A 108 4.80 -17.84 9.01
C ALA A 108 3.99 -18.46 10.17
N ASN A 109 4.36 -18.22 11.42
CA ASN A 109 3.68 -18.74 12.62
C ASN A 109 2.60 -17.81 13.20
N LYS A 110 2.43 -16.61 12.64
CA LYS A 110 1.41 -15.62 13.01
C LYS A 110 0.40 -15.37 11.89
N VAL A 111 0.59 -15.99 10.72
CA VAL A 111 -0.22 -15.76 9.51
C VAL A 111 -1.70 -15.93 9.79
N ILE A 112 -2.15 -17.04 10.39
CA ILE A 112 -3.59 -17.29 10.61
C ILE A 112 -4.21 -16.31 11.60
N ALA A 113 -3.63 -16.17 12.80
CA ALA A 113 -4.19 -15.27 13.82
C ALA A 113 -4.23 -13.81 13.33
N SER A 114 -3.22 -13.40 12.56
CA SER A 114 -3.18 -12.06 11.97
C SER A 114 -4.11 -11.89 10.77
N ALA A 115 -4.33 -12.95 9.98
CA ALA A 115 -5.30 -13.02 8.91
C ALA A 115 -6.74 -12.92 9.43
N ASP A 116 -7.09 -13.72 10.44
CA ASP A 116 -8.40 -13.68 11.10
C ASP A 116 -8.64 -12.32 11.78
N GLU A 117 -7.64 -11.78 12.48
CA GLU A 117 -7.75 -10.47 13.11
C GLU A 117 -7.98 -9.36 12.06
N TYR A 118 -7.22 -9.37 10.97
CA TYR A 118 -7.41 -8.44 9.87
C TYR A 118 -8.81 -8.58 9.26
N PHE A 119 -9.21 -9.80 8.90
CA PHE A 119 -10.52 -10.07 8.29
C PHE A 119 -11.67 -9.64 9.20
N SER A 120 -11.59 -9.91 10.51
CA SER A 120 -12.62 -9.50 11.48
C SER A 120 -12.85 -7.99 11.54
N LYS A 121 -11.84 -7.19 11.15
CA LYS A 121 -11.93 -5.73 11.06
C LYS A 121 -12.37 -5.27 9.67
N ALA A 122 -11.89 -5.93 8.61
CA ALA A 122 -12.18 -5.58 7.22
C ALA A 122 -13.61 -5.92 6.82
N GLU A 123 -14.13 -7.09 7.22
CA GLU A 123 -15.47 -7.57 6.87
C GLU A 123 -16.58 -6.54 7.17
N PRO A 124 -16.76 -6.06 8.40
CA PRO A 124 -17.84 -5.11 8.70
C PRO A 124 -17.65 -3.75 7.99
N ALA A 125 -16.41 -3.34 7.70
CA ALA A 125 -16.14 -2.11 6.96
C ALA A 125 -16.57 -2.24 5.49
N LEU A 126 -16.24 -3.36 4.85
CA LEU A 126 -16.60 -3.66 3.47
C LEU A 126 -18.11 -3.91 3.31
N GLU A 127 -18.74 -4.61 4.26
CA GLU A 127 -20.20 -4.79 4.29
C GLU A 127 -20.93 -3.45 4.35
N LYS A 128 -20.46 -2.52 5.19
CA LYS A 128 -21.02 -1.17 5.30
C LYS A 128 -20.83 -0.36 4.02
N ALA A 129 -19.71 -0.54 3.32
CA ALA A 129 -19.46 0.11 2.04
C ALA A 129 -20.39 -0.40 0.92
N GLY A 130 -20.91 -1.62 1.04
CA GLY A 130 -21.95 -2.16 0.18
C GLY A 130 -21.46 -2.54 -1.22
N ALA A 131 -22.27 -2.27 -2.25
CA ALA A 131 -22.01 -2.73 -3.61
C ALA A 131 -20.60 -2.42 -4.17
N PRO A 132 -20.00 -1.22 -3.94
CA PRO A 132 -18.63 -0.93 -4.38
C PRO A 132 -17.55 -1.85 -3.79
N ALA A 133 -17.80 -2.46 -2.64
CA ALA A 133 -16.84 -3.30 -1.91
C ALA A 133 -17.17 -4.80 -1.98
N ALA A 134 -18.25 -5.19 -2.65
CA ALA A 134 -18.75 -6.56 -2.63
C ALA A 134 -17.75 -7.58 -3.20
N GLU A 135 -17.09 -7.25 -4.31
CA GLU A 135 -16.06 -8.12 -4.91
C GLU A 135 -14.86 -8.28 -3.98
N CYS A 136 -14.39 -7.18 -3.40
CA CYS A 136 -13.29 -7.20 -2.43
C CYS A 136 -13.61 -8.08 -1.22
N LEU A 137 -14.83 -7.94 -0.68
CA LEU A 137 -15.30 -8.74 0.44
C LEU A 137 -15.37 -10.24 0.10
N ASN A 138 -15.84 -10.59 -1.10
CA ASN A 138 -15.87 -11.99 -1.54
C ASN A 138 -14.46 -12.56 -1.68
N ASN A 139 -13.53 -11.82 -2.29
CA ASN A 139 -12.14 -12.25 -2.40
C ASN A 139 -11.50 -12.49 -1.01
N MET A 140 -11.78 -11.63 -0.04
CA MET A 140 -11.28 -11.81 1.32
C MET A 140 -11.88 -13.04 2.01
N ARG A 141 -13.18 -13.31 1.80
CA ARG A 141 -13.87 -14.51 2.31
C ARG A 141 -13.27 -15.79 1.73
N ASP A 142 -13.07 -15.82 0.42
CA ASP A 142 -12.44 -16.97 -0.25
C ASP A 142 -11.01 -17.20 0.27
N THR A 143 -10.23 -16.11 0.41
CA THR A 143 -8.84 -16.18 0.90
C THR A 143 -8.76 -16.67 2.34
N ILE A 144 -9.60 -16.18 3.26
CA ILE A 144 -9.54 -16.63 4.67
C ILE A 144 -9.97 -18.10 4.80
N ASP A 145 -10.95 -18.53 4.01
CA ASP A 145 -11.41 -19.91 4.03
C ASP A 145 -10.32 -20.86 3.50
N GLU A 146 -9.57 -20.46 2.47
CA GLU A 146 -8.39 -21.19 1.99
C GLU A 146 -7.32 -21.31 3.09
N ILE A 147 -6.92 -20.19 3.73
CA ILE A 147 -5.92 -20.17 4.81
C ILE A 147 -6.33 -21.10 5.96
N ARG A 148 -7.60 -21.05 6.38
CA ARG A 148 -8.13 -21.90 7.45
C ARG A 148 -8.13 -23.39 7.08
N GLN A 149 -8.44 -23.72 5.82
CA GLN A 149 -8.41 -25.10 5.31
C GLN A 149 -7.00 -25.66 5.27
N GLU A 150 -6.05 -24.93 4.69
CA GLU A 150 -4.63 -25.34 4.60
C GLU A 150 -4.04 -25.58 5.99
N THR A 151 -4.33 -24.69 6.94
CA THR A 151 -3.91 -24.81 8.33
C THR A 151 -4.46 -26.07 9.00
N SER A 152 -5.75 -26.36 8.78
CA SER A 152 -6.39 -27.55 9.32
C SER A 152 -5.77 -28.82 8.77
N GLN A 153 -5.47 -28.86 7.46
CA GLN A 153 -4.80 -29.99 6.82
C GLN A 153 -3.35 -30.16 7.30
N ALA A 154 -2.60 -29.08 7.46
CA ALA A 154 -1.24 -29.12 7.99
C ALA A 154 -1.18 -29.61 9.45
N SER A 155 -2.23 -29.36 10.25
CA SER A 155 -2.32 -29.85 11.63
C SER A 155 -2.70 -31.34 11.76
N MET A 156 -3.17 -31.96 10.68
CA MET A 156 -3.57 -33.37 10.64
C MET A 156 -2.49 -34.31 10.08
N ASN A 157 -1.38 -33.76 9.56
CA ASN A 157 -0.24 -34.49 9.00
C ASN A 157 1.00 -34.36 9.90
#